data_AF-A0A6V8CAB3-F1
#
_entry.id   AF-A0A6V8CAB3-F1
#
_cell.length_a   1.000
_cell.length_b   1.000
_cell.length_c   1.000
_cell.angle_alpha   90.00
_cell.angle_beta   90.00
_cell.angle_gamma   90.00
#
_symmetry.space_group_name_H-M   'P 1'
#
loop_
_entity.id
_entity.type
_entity.pdbx_description
1 polymer ?
#
loop_
_entity_poly.entity_id
_entity_poly.type
_entity_poly.pdbx_seq_one_letter_code
_entity_poly.pdbx_strand_id
1 'polypeptide(L)' 'MEANGDPEPPCTVTASYGVRLLKPTPMDTDLRVTARVTKIEGRKAWVEMALEADGSRCAEGDGLFVAG' A
#
# COMPACT_ATOMS: atom_id res chain seq x y z
N MET A 1 2.23 -3.73 -19.83
CA MET A 1 1.78 -2.42 -20.34
C MET A 1 2.77 -1.43 -19.78
N GLU A 2 3.79 -1.09 -20.55
CA GLU A 2 4.87 -0.20 -20.13
C GLU A 2 4.62 1.17 -20.76
N ALA A 3 4.56 2.23 -19.95
CA ALA A 3 4.49 3.59 -20.49
C ALA A 3 5.84 4.04 -21.09
N ASN A 4 6.95 3.41 -20.68
CA ASN A 4 8.32 3.83 -21.01
C ASN A 4 9.14 2.81 -21.82
N GLY A 5 8.59 1.62 -22.11
CA GLY A 5 9.29 0.60 -22.90
C GLY A 5 10.46 -0.09 -22.17
N ASP A 6 10.52 0.04 -20.84
CA ASP A 6 11.53 -0.63 -20.02
C ASP A 6 11.27 -2.14 -19.99
N PRO A 7 12.33 -2.96 -19.90
CA PRO A 7 12.21 -4.43 -19.88
C PRO A 7 11.52 -4.94 -18.60
N GLU A 8 11.53 -4.14 -17.55
CA GLU A 8 10.97 -4.47 -16.23
C GLU A 8 10.35 -3.22 -15.60
N PRO A 9 9.29 -3.36 -14.78
CA PRO A 9 8.71 -2.23 -14.07
C PRO A 9 9.75 -1.58 -13.15
N PRO A 10 9.81 -0.24 -13.09
CA PRO A 10 10.81 0.45 -12.29
C PRO A 10 10.65 0.09 -10.81
N CYS A 11 11.78 -0.10 -10.12
CA CYS A 11 11.75 -0.29 -8.68
C CYS A 11 11.14 0.94 -8.01
N THR A 12 10.33 0.74 -6.97
CA THR A 12 9.71 1.86 -6.24
C THR A 12 10.33 2.02 -4.86
N VAL A 13 10.53 3.26 -4.45
CA VAL A 13 10.84 3.61 -3.06
C VAL A 13 9.60 4.19 -2.37
N THR A 14 9.49 3.98 -1.06
CA THR A 14 8.43 4.58 -0.24
C THR A 14 8.82 5.99 0.15
N ALA A 15 8.15 7.00 -0.41
CA ALA A 15 8.39 8.41 -0.10
C ALA A 15 7.63 8.89 1.14
N SER A 16 6.43 8.36 1.38
CA SER A 16 5.68 8.59 2.62
C SER A 16 4.82 7.38 2.97
N TYR A 17 4.56 7.21 4.27
CA TYR A 17 3.75 6.13 4.79
C TYR A 17 3.02 6.59 6.06
N GLY A 18 1.69 6.50 6.04
CA GLY A 18 0.80 6.81 7.15
C GLY A 18 0.01 5.57 7.55
N VAL A 19 -0.13 5.33 8.86
CA VAL A 19 -0.97 4.25 9.39
C VAL A 19 -1.80 4.78 10.54
N ARG A 20 -3.11 4.50 10.48
CA ARG A 20 -4.05 4.71 11.58
C ARG A 20 -4.40 3.35 12.18
N LEU A 21 -4.03 3.16 13.44
CA LEU A 21 -4.39 1.98 14.23
C LEU A 21 -5.76 2.23 14.84
N LEU A 22 -6.75 1.44 14.42
CA LEU A 22 -8.14 1.57 14.87
C LEU A 22 -8.41 0.67 16.07
N LYS A 23 -7.78 -0.50 16.10
CA LYS A 23 -7.95 -1.54 17.15
C LYS A 23 -6.63 -2.31 17.32
N PRO A 24 -6.42 -2.97 18.47
CA PRO A 24 -5.32 -3.92 18.62
C PRO A 24 -5.37 -4.99 17.52
N THR A 25 -4.22 -5.31 16.94
CA THR A 25 -4.08 -6.42 16.01
C THR A 25 -3.83 -7.70 16.83
N PRO A 26 -4.66 -8.75 16.70
CA PRO A 26 -4.44 -9.99 17.43
C PRO A 26 -3.14 -10.68 16.98
N MET A 27 -2.54 -11.44 17.89
CA MET A 27 -1.43 -12.36 17.58
C MET A 27 -1.99 -13.72 17.17
N ASP A 28 -1.18 -14.52 16.48
CA ASP A 28 -1.51 -15.91 16.10
C ASP A 28 -2.82 -16.05 15.29
N THR A 29 -3.16 -15.04 14.50
CA THR A 29 -4.27 -15.06 13.54
C THR A 29 -3.82 -14.66 12.14
N ASP A 30 -4.58 -15.07 11.14
CA ASP A 30 -4.35 -14.69 9.75
C ASP A 30 -4.72 -13.22 9.53
N LEU A 31 -3.77 -12.48 8.96
CA LEU A 31 -3.95 -11.08 8.61
C LEU A 31 -4.29 -10.94 7.13
N ARG A 32 -5.37 -10.22 6.84
CA ARG A 32 -5.72 -9.81 5.48
C ARG A 32 -5.25 -8.37 5.25
N VAL A 33 -4.15 -8.25 4.52
CA VAL A 33 -3.65 -6.96 4.04
C VAL A 33 -4.16 -6.73 2.62
N THR A 34 -4.81 -5.60 2.37
CA THR A 34 -5.19 -5.18 1.02
C THR A 34 -4.68 -3.79 0.72
N ALA A 35 -4.41 -3.53 -0.55
CA ALA A 35 -3.93 -2.25 -1.03
C ALA A 35 -4.57 -1.93 -2.38
N ARG A 36 -4.82 -0.65 -2.64
CA ARG A 36 -5.30 -0.17 -3.94
C ARG A 36 -4.60 1.12 -4.32
N VAL A 37 -4.19 1.23 -5.58
CA VAL A 37 -3.70 2.49 -6.13
C VAL A 37 -4.88 3.43 -6.31
N THR A 38 -4.82 4.63 -5.73
CA THR A 38 -5.86 5.65 -5.86
C THR A 38 -5.52 6.72 -6.88
N LYS A 39 -4.22 6.94 -7.13
CA LYS A 39 -3.74 7.95 -8.07
C LYS A 39 -2.36 7.57 -8.60
N ILE A 40 -2.11 7.84 -9.88
CA ILE A 40 -0.77 7.77 -10.49
C ILE A 40 -0.50 9.11 -11.19
N GLU A 41 0.65 9.71 -10.93
CA GLU A 41 1.14 10.91 -11.63
C GLU A 41 2.63 10.79 -11.92
N GLY A 42 2.97 10.57 -13.18
CA GLY A 42 4.36 10.36 -13.60
C GLY A 42 4.99 9.19 -12.86
N ARG A 43 6.04 9.47 -12.07
CA ARG A 43 6.75 8.47 -11.25
C ARG A 43 6.09 8.19 -9.89
N LYS A 44 4.97 8.84 -9.56
CA LYS A 44 4.34 8.77 -8.24
C LYS A 44 3.07 7.92 -8.27
N ALA A 45 2.93 7.02 -7.30
CA ALA A 45 1.71 6.26 -7.05
C ALA A 45 1.24 6.46 -5.60
N TRP A 46 0.01 6.92 -5.43
CA TRP A 46 -0.66 6.99 -4.13
C TRP A 46 -1.46 5.72 -3.92
N VAL A 47 -1.30 5.11 -2.75
CA VAL A 47 -1.88 3.81 -2.43
C VAL A 47 -2.60 3.92 -1.10
N GLU A 48 -3.83 3.43 -1.05
CA GLU A 48 -4.56 3.20 0.19
C GLU A 48 -4.44 1.75 0.60
N MET A 49 -4.32 1.51 1.90
CA MET A 49 -4.06 0.22 2.50
C MET A 49 -5.00 -0.07 3.66
N ALA A 50 -5.11 -1.36 3.95
CA ALA A 50 -6.11 -1.94 4.81
C ALA A 50 -5.50 -3.15 5.53
N LEU A 51 -5.70 -3.22 6.84
CA LEU A 51 -5.40 -4.41 7.62
C LEU A 51 -6.65 -4.90 8.32
N GLU A 52 -7.01 -6.15 8.06
CA GLU A 52 -8.11 -6.85 8.71
C GLU A 52 -7.59 -8.12 9.39
N ALA A 53 -8.12 -8.41 10.57
CA ALA A 53 -7.89 -9.64 11.33
C ALA A 53 -9.23 -10.11 11.88
N ASP A 54 -9.51 -11.41 11.82
CA ASP A 54 -10.79 -12.00 12.28
C ASP A 54 -12.05 -11.29 11.70
N GLY A 55 -11.96 -10.82 10.45
CA GLY A 55 -13.04 -10.08 9.79
C GLY A 55 -13.25 -8.64 10.31
N SER A 56 -12.37 -8.13 11.17
CA SER A 56 -12.40 -6.77 11.70
C SER A 56 -11.27 -5.91 11.19
N ARG A 57 -11.57 -4.65 10.86
CA ARG A 57 -10.57 -3.64 10.50
C ARG A 57 -9.71 -3.26 11.72
N CYS A 58 -8.41 -3.54 11.65
CA CYS A 58 -7.44 -3.21 12.69
C CYS A 58 -6.68 -1.92 12.36
N ALA A 59 -6.34 -1.72 11.08
CA ALA A 59 -5.63 -0.52 10.64
C ALA A 59 -6.01 -0.07 9.22
N GLU A 60 -5.76 1.20 8.96
CA GLU A 60 -5.82 1.80 7.62
C GLU A 60 -4.49 2.46 7.33
N GLY A 61 -4.08 2.48 6.07
CA GLY A 61 -2.86 3.16 5.67
C GLY A 61 -3.01 3.94 4.39
N ASP A 62 -2.11 4.89 4.23
CA ASP A 62 -1.87 5.61 2.99
C ASP A 62 -0.36 5.64 2.71
N GLY A 63 0.00 5.59 1.45
CA GLY A 63 1.40 5.53 1.04
C GLY A 63 1.63 6.25 -0.28
N LEU A 64 2.80 6.87 -0.41
CA LEU A 64 3.30 7.42 -1.66
C LEU A 64 4.53 6.63 -2.08
N PHE A 65 4.45 5.98 -3.24
CA PHE A 65 5.52 5.22 -3.84
C PHE A 65 6.06 5.96 -5.05
N VAL A 66 7.37 6.03 -5.20
CA VAL A 66 8.03 6.74 -6.29
C VAL A 66 8.93 5.77 -7.04
N ALA A 67 8.67 5.58 -8.33
CA ALA A 67 9.52 4.82 -9.24
C ALA A 67 10.91 5.46 -9.31
N GLY A 68 11.96 4.64 -9.33
CA GLY A 68 13.39 4.97 -9.49
C GLY A 68 13.78 5.40 -10.90
#